data_AF-S9W2J5-F1
#
_entry.id   AF-S9W2J5-F1
#
_cell.length_a   1.000
_cell.length_b   1.000
_cell.length_c   1.000
_cell.angle_alpha   90.00
_cell.angle_beta   90.00
_cell.angle_gamma   90.00
#
_symmetry.space_group_name_H-M   'P 1'
#
loop_
_entity.id
_entity.type
_entity.pdbx_description
1 polymer ?
#
loop_
_entity_poly.entity_id
_entity_poly.type
_entity_poly.pdbx_seq_one_letter_code
_entity_poly.pdbx_strand_id
1 'polypeptide(L)'
;MSQDLFTNPFGIPPPSDDSDASLSRFIAEFSQAIPQDQFDSFRSKLTSLYEAVASKLRGETRPQDDMSEIRGMLQELREEMIQGQNSLQEGQIRLDGKLDNLNKSFLNNTSDFYLQCSKIDSKVNKTRTSAQRSENIINRKAARDTKPIPFVNGQEPPAELPELKTISDVDNLNPQQLKTYAEGYGFKYDENEPQKSLKRKISDSAGLITAHDTIFNFSGGDETLQDAENQTSTPNQRAGRIRSRRY
;
A
#
# COMPACT_ATOMS: atom_id res chain seq x y z
N MET A 1 -9.53 15.40 3.66
CA MET A 1 -9.75 14.42 2.58
C MET A 1 -10.40 15.16 1.44
N SER A 2 -9.62 15.56 0.45
CA SER A 2 -10.12 16.23 -0.74
C SER A 2 -10.44 15.12 -1.73
N GLN A 3 -11.72 14.77 -1.88
CA GLN A 3 -12.13 13.94 -3.01
C GLN A 3 -11.87 14.79 -4.25
N ASP A 4 -10.88 14.42 -5.05
CA ASP A 4 -10.75 14.89 -6.42
C ASP A 4 -11.95 14.32 -7.19
N LEU A 5 -13.12 14.94 -6.99
CA LEU A 5 -14.31 14.71 -7.79
C LEU A 5 -13.90 14.98 -9.23
N PHE A 6 -14.13 14.00 -10.09
CA PHE A 6 -14.04 14.17 -11.53
C PHE A 6 -14.87 15.42 -11.91
N THR A 7 -14.17 16.52 -12.14
CA THR A 7 -14.77 17.79 -12.51
C THR A 7 -14.57 17.90 -14.00
N ASN A 8 -15.67 17.78 -14.73
CA ASN A 8 -15.62 17.95 -16.18
C ASN A 8 -15.17 19.39 -16.53
N PRO A 9 -14.72 19.67 -17.76
CA PRO A 9 -14.16 20.99 -18.12
C PRO A 9 -15.18 22.14 -18.03
N PHE A 10 -16.46 21.84 -17.90
CA PHE A 10 -17.56 22.78 -17.74
C PHE A 10 -17.97 22.98 -16.27
N GLY A 11 -17.31 22.31 -15.33
CA GLY A 11 -17.62 22.39 -13.90
C GLY A 11 -18.95 21.75 -13.51
N ILE A 12 -19.56 20.93 -14.38
CA ILE A 12 -20.83 20.27 -14.06
C ILE A 12 -20.52 19.03 -13.20
N PRO A 13 -21.14 18.90 -12.02
CA PRO A 13 -20.90 17.77 -11.15
C PRO A 13 -21.42 16.47 -11.77
N PRO A 14 -20.80 15.32 -11.47
CA PRO A 14 -21.33 14.03 -11.91
C PRO A 14 -22.72 13.78 -11.29
N PRO A 15 -23.54 12.88 -11.88
CA PRO A 15 -24.81 12.47 -11.29
C PRO A 15 -24.64 12.05 -9.83
N SER A 16 -25.52 12.53 -8.95
CA SER A 16 -25.47 12.22 -7.52
C SER A 16 -25.91 10.78 -7.18
N ASP A 17 -26.62 10.14 -8.10
CA ASP A 17 -27.08 8.75 -8.02
C ASP A 17 -27.31 8.17 -9.43
N ASP A 18 -27.60 6.88 -9.50
CA ASP A 18 -27.87 6.13 -10.74
C ASP A 18 -29.31 6.30 -11.26
N SER A 19 -30.05 7.31 -10.79
CA SER A 19 -31.42 7.53 -11.26
C SER A 19 -31.44 8.15 -12.66
N ASP A 20 -32.45 7.77 -13.45
CA ASP A 20 -32.66 8.32 -14.80
C ASP A 20 -32.87 9.85 -14.78
N ALA A 21 -33.44 10.38 -13.70
CA ALA A 21 -33.64 11.82 -13.50
C ALA A 21 -32.30 12.56 -13.29
N SER A 22 -31.41 12.02 -12.46
CA SER A 22 -30.07 12.59 -12.24
C SER A 22 -29.22 12.52 -13.50
N LEU A 23 -29.29 11.40 -14.24
CA LEU A 23 -28.60 11.25 -15.52
C LEU A 23 -29.13 12.22 -16.57
N SER A 24 -30.46 12.32 -16.73
CA SER A 24 -31.10 13.23 -17.68
C SER A 24 -30.75 14.69 -17.40
N ARG A 25 -30.72 15.09 -16.13
CA ARG A 25 -30.31 16.44 -15.72
C ARG A 25 -28.85 16.72 -16.06
N PHE A 26 -27.96 15.78 -15.76
CA PHE A 26 -26.54 15.89 -16.10
C PHE A 26 -26.35 16.07 -17.62
N ILE A 27 -27.01 15.24 -18.44
CA ILE A 27 -26.94 15.33 -19.90
C ILE A 27 -27.46 16.68 -20.41
N ALA A 28 -28.56 17.19 -19.84
CA ALA A 28 -29.13 18.48 -20.22
C ALA A 28 -28.18 19.65 -19.89
N GLU A 29 -27.63 19.68 -18.67
CA GLU A 29 -26.67 20.71 -18.24
C GLU A 29 -25.38 20.63 -19.08
N PHE A 30 -24.91 19.42 -19.39
CA PHE A 30 -23.72 19.22 -20.24
C PHE A 30 -23.96 19.70 -21.67
N SER A 31 -25.13 19.42 -22.24
CA SER A 31 -25.50 19.86 -23.59
C SER A 31 -25.65 21.38 -23.70
N GLN A 32 -26.01 22.05 -22.60
CA GLN A 32 -26.08 23.53 -22.53
C GLN A 32 -24.70 24.17 -22.36
N ALA A 33 -23.77 23.49 -21.68
CA ALA A 33 -22.44 24.03 -21.43
C ALA A 33 -21.48 23.82 -22.61
N ILE A 34 -21.82 22.95 -23.56
CA ILE A 34 -21.14 22.90 -24.85
C ILE A 34 -21.28 24.29 -25.50
N PRO A 35 -20.16 24.94 -25.87
CA PRO A 35 -20.22 26.26 -26.48
C PRO A 35 -20.90 26.15 -27.85
N GLN A 36 -22.18 26.50 -27.91
CA GLN A 36 -22.97 26.49 -29.15
C GLN A 36 -22.40 27.45 -30.19
N ASP A 37 -21.82 28.56 -29.72
CA ASP A 37 -21.13 29.58 -30.48
C ASP A 37 -19.95 29.01 -31.30
N GLN A 38 -19.26 27.98 -30.82
CA GLN A 38 -18.22 27.30 -31.60
C GLN A 38 -18.76 26.57 -32.82
N PHE A 39 -20.04 26.15 -32.78
CA PHE A 39 -20.70 25.47 -33.90
C PHE A 39 -21.61 26.38 -34.70
N ASP A 40 -21.91 27.59 -34.21
CA ASP A 40 -22.82 28.52 -34.88
C ASP A 40 -22.25 29.03 -36.21
N SER A 41 -20.93 29.26 -36.29
CA SER A 41 -20.25 29.59 -37.57
C SER A 41 -20.44 28.47 -38.60
N PHE A 42 -20.15 27.23 -38.19
CA PHE A 42 -20.30 26.05 -39.04
C PHE A 42 -21.76 25.86 -39.47
N ARG A 43 -22.70 25.95 -38.52
CA ARG A 43 -24.15 25.85 -38.79
C ARG A 43 -24.63 26.93 -39.75
N SER A 44 -24.18 28.17 -39.57
CA SER A 44 -24.51 29.29 -40.45
C SER A 44 -23.99 29.02 -41.86
N LYS A 45 -22.72 28.63 -42.02
CA LYS A 45 -22.13 28.30 -43.35
C LYS A 45 -22.84 27.13 -44.03
N LEU A 46 -23.21 26.11 -43.27
CA LEU A 46 -23.93 24.94 -43.78
C LEU A 46 -25.35 25.31 -44.23
N THR A 47 -26.01 26.21 -43.50
CA THR A 47 -27.32 26.77 -43.87
C THR A 47 -27.21 27.60 -45.15
N SER A 48 -26.21 28.49 -45.23
CA SER A 48 -25.97 29.29 -46.44
C SER A 48 -25.65 28.40 -47.66
N LEU A 49 -24.88 27.32 -47.48
CA LEU A 49 -24.60 26.37 -48.56
C LEU A 49 -25.89 25.67 -49.03
N TYR A 50 -26.74 25.28 -48.09
CA TYR A 50 -28.02 24.65 -48.40
C TYR A 50 -28.93 25.59 -49.19
N GLU A 51 -29.03 26.86 -48.78
CA GLU A 51 -29.79 27.88 -49.48
C GLU A 51 -29.26 28.14 -50.89
N ALA A 52 -27.92 28.22 -51.06
CA ALA A 52 -27.29 28.39 -52.37
C ALA A 52 -27.59 27.22 -53.32
N VAL A 53 -27.51 25.98 -52.83
CA VAL A 53 -27.86 24.78 -53.61
C VAL A 53 -29.35 24.73 -53.93
N ALA A 54 -30.22 25.07 -52.98
CA ALA A 54 -31.67 25.08 -53.17
C ALA A 54 -32.12 26.14 -54.18
N SER A 55 -31.57 27.36 -54.10
CA SER A 55 -31.80 28.44 -55.07
C SER A 55 -31.39 28.03 -56.48
N LYS A 56 -30.25 27.33 -56.61
CA LYS A 56 -29.78 26.78 -57.88
C LYS A 56 -30.75 25.77 -58.49
N LEU A 57 -31.25 24.84 -57.69
CA LEU A 57 -32.21 23.83 -58.16
C LEU A 57 -33.53 24.44 -58.63
N ARG A 58 -33.90 25.63 -58.12
CA ARG A 58 -35.10 26.38 -58.55
C ARG A 58 -34.89 27.20 -59.81
N GLY A 59 -33.65 27.30 -60.33
CA GLY A 59 -33.34 28.08 -61.53
C GLY A 59 -33.39 29.59 -61.31
N GLU A 60 -33.30 30.05 -60.06
CA GLU A 60 -33.44 31.46 -59.68
C GLU A 60 -32.19 32.30 -60.01
N THR A 61 -31.06 31.69 -60.42
CA THR A 61 -29.78 32.40 -60.63
C THR A 61 -29.01 32.02 -61.91
N ARG A 62 -28.18 32.95 -62.42
CA ARG A 62 -27.41 32.83 -63.69
C ARG A 62 -26.36 31.70 -63.67
N PRO A 63 -26.04 31.06 -64.82
CA PRO A 63 -25.48 29.70 -64.81
C PRO A 63 -23.98 29.54 -64.47
N GLN A 64 -23.15 30.59 -64.56
CA GLN A 64 -21.70 30.39 -64.71
C GLN A 64 -20.82 30.90 -63.56
N ASP A 65 -21.23 31.91 -62.77
CA ASP A 65 -20.44 32.42 -61.63
C ASP A 65 -20.67 31.67 -60.30
N ASP A 66 -21.86 31.06 -60.11
CA ASP A 66 -22.27 30.52 -58.80
C ASP A 66 -21.70 29.11 -58.48
N MET A 67 -21.29 28.33 -59.48
CA MET A 67 -20.70 27.00 -59.22
C MET A 67 -19.32 27.13 -58.55
N SER A 68 -18.60 28.22 -58.84
CA SER A 68 -17.36 28.61 -58.14
C SER A 68 -17.63 28.96 -56.68
N GLU A 69 -18.75 29.64 -56.39
CA GLU A 69 -19.14 30.05 -55.04
C GLU A 69 -19.54 28.84 -54.19
N ILE A 70 -20.42 27.97 -54.68
CA ILE A 70 -20.80 26.72 -53.99
C ILE A 70 -19.56 25.84 -53.73
N ARG A 71 -18.64 25.79 -54.69
CA ARG A 71 -17.37 25.06 -54.53
C ARG A 71 -16.47 25.69 -53.47
N GLY A 72 -16.39 27.02 -53.42
CA GLY A 72 -15.67 27.75 -52.38
C GLY A 72 -16.23 27.46 -50.99
N MET A 73 -17.56 27.55 -50.84
CA MET A 73 -18.25 27.25 -49.57
C MET A 73 -18.03 25.79 -49.11
N LEU A 74 -18.07 24.82 -50.03
CA LEU A 74 -17.75 23.43 -49.72
C LEU A 74 -16.30 23.24 -49.26
N GLN A 75 -15.37 24.01 -49.83
CA GLN A 75 -13.96 23.93 -49.50
C GLN A 75 -13.68 24.55 -48.11
N GLU A 76 -14.28 25.69 -47.80
CA GLU A 76 -14.23 26.29 -46.46
C GLU A 76 -14.81 25.36 -45.39
N LEU A 77 -15.98 24.76 -45.66
CA LEU A 77 -16.62 23.84 -44.72
C LEU A 77 -15.74 22.62 -44.43
N ARG A 78 -15.03 22.12 -45.45
CA ARG A 78 -14.07 21.02 -45.32
C ARG A 78 -12.88 21.41 -44.45
N GLU A 79 -12.35 22.62 -44.61
CA GLU A 79 -11.23 23.12 -43.81
C GLU A 79 -11.60 23.29 -42.33
N GLU A 80 -12.77 23.86 -42.05
CA GLU A 80 -13.28 23.97 -40.66
C GLU A 80 -13.51 22.61 -40.02
N MET A 81 -14.02 21.63 -40.77
CA MET A 81 -14.21 20.27 -40.26
C MET A 81 -12.87 19.61 -39.90
N ILE A 82 -11.84 19.79 -40.73
CA ILE A 82 -10.48 19.28 -40.46
C ILE A 82 -9.91 19.96 -39.22
N GLN A 83 -10.07 21.27 -39.10
CA GLN A 83 -9.60 22.02 -37.93
C GLN A 83 -10.31 21.59 -36.64
N GLY A 84 -11.63 21.38 -36.68
CA GLY A 84 -12.41 20.86 -35.57
C GLY A 84 -11.95 19.46 -35.15
N GLN A 85 -11.70 18.57 -36.10
CA GLN A 85 -11.17 17.23 -35.83
C GLN A 85 -9.80 17.29 -35.14
N ASN A 86 -8.88 18.14 -35.62
CA ASN A 86 -7.56 18.30 -35.01
C ASN A 86 -7.68 18.83 -33.57
N SER A 87 -8.55 19.81 -33.33
CA SER A 87 -8.76 20.37 -31.98
C SER A 87 -9.34 19.33 -31.02
N LEU A 88 -10.28 18.50 -31.47
CA LEU A 88 -10.82 17.38 -30.68
C LEU A 88 -9.73 16.34 -30.36
N GLN A 89 -8.89 16.00 -31.34
CA GLN A 89 -7.79 15.06 -31.14
C GLN A 89 -6.76 15.58 -30.11
N GLU A 90 -6.40 16.85 -30.17
CA GLU A 90 -5.53 17.49 -29.18
C GLU A 90 -6.16 17.49 -27.78
N GLY A 91 -7.46 17.79 -27.70
CA GLY A 91 -8.23 17.71 -26.46
C GLY A 91 -8.19 16.30 -25.86
N GLN A 92 -8.35 15.27 -26.69
CA GLN A 92 -8.27 13.87 -26.28
C GLN A 92 -6.88 13.51 -25.76
N ILE A 93 -5.80 13.85 -26.47
CA ILE A 93 -4.41 13.62 -26.02
C ILE A 93 -4.15 14.29 -24.67
N ARG A 94 -4.66 15.52 -24.48
CA ARG A 94 -4.52 16.24 -23.21
C ARG A 94 -5.29 15.57 -22.07
N LEU A 95 -6.48 15.03 -22.34
CA LEU A 95 -7.27 14.29 -21.36
C LEU A 95 -6.59 12.97 -20.98
N ASP A 96 -6.10 12.22 -21.96
CA ASP A 96 -5.37 10.97 -21.73
C ASP A 96 -4.13 11.21 -20.85
N GLY A 97 -3.35 12.26 -21.15
CA GLY A 97 -2.21 12.65 -20.31
C GLY A 97 -2.59 13.04 -18.88
N LYS A 98 -3.76 13.67 -18.67
CA LYS A 98 -4.27 13.97 -17.32
C LYS A 98 -4.69 12.69 -16.60
N LEU A 99 -5.39 11.77 -17.27
CA LEU A 99 -5.80 10.49 -16.71
C LEU A 99 -4.60 9.63 -16.31
N ASP A 100 -3.56 9.59 -17.14
CA ASP A 100 -2.30 8.90 -16.80
C ASP A 100 -1.63 9.48 -15.55
N ASN A 101 -1.64 10.81 -15.40
CA ASN A 101 -1.08 11.46 -14.22
C ASN A 101 -1.90 11.19 -12.96
N LEU A 102 -3.23 11.20 -13.06
CA LEU A 102 -4.11 10.81 -11.96
C LEU A 102 -3.88 9.36 -11.55
N ASN A 103 -3.77 8.45 -12.52
CA ASN A 103 -3.51 7.04 -12.27
C ASN A 103 -2.15 6.84 -11.55
N LYS A 104 -1.09 7.52 -12.00
CA LYS A 104 0.22 7.50 -11.32
C LYS A 104 0.13 8.04 -9.90
N SER A 105 -0.57 9.15 -9.68
CA SER A 105 -0.76 9.72 -8.33
C SER A 105 -1.51 8.75 -7.42
N PHE A 106 -2.56 8.10 -7.93
CA PHE A 106 -3.34 7.11 -7.19
C PHE A 106 -2.49 5.90 -6.78
N LEU A 107 -1.70 5.35 -7.70
CA LEU A 107 -0.80 4.23 -7.40
C LEU A 107 0.24 4.58 -6.34
N ASN A 108 0.85 5.76 -6.45
CA ASN A 108 1.85 6.23 -5.47
C ASN A 108 1.23 6.40 -4.08
N ASN A 109 0.08 7.07 -3.99
CA ASN A 109 -0.63 7.27 -2.72
C ASN A 109 -1.09 5.95 -2.09
N THR A 110 -1.50 5.00 -2.92
CA THR A 110 -1.91 3.66 -2.48
C THR A 110 -0.74 2.91 -1.83
N SER A 111 0.44 2.96 -2.44
CA SER A 111 1.65 2.36 -1.88
C SER A 111 2.02 2.96 -0.52
N ASP A 112 2.00 4.29 -0.42
CA ASP A 112 2.29 4.99 0.84
C ASP A 112 1.27 4.66 1.93
N PHE A 113 0.00 4.52 1.57
CA PHE A 113 -1.05 4.11 2.50
C PHE A 113 -0.79 2.71 3.08
N TYR A 114 -0.46 1.72 2.25
CA TYR A 114 -0.12 0.37 2.72
C TYR A 114 1.11 0.38 3.65
N LEU A 115 2.12 1.19 3.34
CA LEU A 115 3.29 1.35 4.21
C LEU A 115 2.93 1.99 5.56
N GLN A 116 1.99 2.93 5.59
CA GLN A 116 1.52 3.51 6.84
C GLN A 116 0.67 2.53 7.65
N CYS A 117 -0.24 1.78 7.02
CA CYS A 117 -1.03 0.74 7.68
C CYS A 117 -0.15 -0.32 8.34
N SER A 118 0.84 -0.86 7.63
CA SER A 118 1.77 -1.84 8.21
C SER A 118 2.56 -1.31 9.42
N LYS A 119 2.93 -0.01 9.41
CA LYS A 119 3.56 0.65 10.57
C LYS A 119 2.59 0.77 11.75
N ILE A 120 1.32 1.10 11.48
CA ILE A 120 0.26 1.18 12.50
C ILE A 120 0.04 -0.19 13.11
N ASP A 121 -0.12 -1.24 12.29
CA ASP A 121 -0.33 -2.61 12.76
C ASP A 121 0.83 -3.08 13.65
N SER A 122 2.07 -2.84 13.23
CA SER A 122 3.25 -3.12 14.05
C SER A 122 3.22 -2.39 15.40
N LYS A 123 2.80 -1.12 15.41
CA LYS A 123 2.69 -0.33 16.65
C LYS A 123 1.56 -0.84 17.55
N VAL A 124 0.41 -1.19 16.99
CA VAL A 124 -0.73 -1.74 17.72
C VAL A 124 -0.35 -3.07 18.36
N ASN A 125 0.30 -3.96 17.60
CA ASN A 125 0.73 -5.26 18.10
C ASN A 125 1.75 -5.12 19.24
N LYS A 126 2.78 -4.28 19.10
CA LYS A 126 3.73 -3.98 20.18
C LYS A 126 3.04 -3.44 21.43
N THR A 127 2.05 -2.57 21.25
CA THR A 127 1.26 -2.00 22.36
C THR A 127 0.46 -3.08 23.06
N ARG A 128 -0.20 -3.97 22.30
CA ARG A 128 -0.97 -5.10 22.84
C ARG A 128 -0.09 -6.09 23.60
N THR A 129 1.03 -6.51 23.01
CA THR A 129 2.02 -7.39 23.68
C THR A 129 2.53 -6.76 24.97
N SER A 130 2.84 -5.46 24.97
CA SER A 130 3.29 -4.72 26.16
C SER A 130 2.21 -4.63 27.24
N ALA A 131 0.95 -4.37 26.86
CA ALA A 131 -0.18 -4.34 27.78
C ALA A 131 -0.45 -5.72 28.40
N GLN A 132 -0.38 -6.79 27.61
CA GLN A 132 -0.56 -8.16 28.13
C GLN A 132 0.58 -8.55 29.07
N ARG A 133 1.82 -8.15 28.75
CA ARG A 133 2.98 -8.31 29.64
C ARG A 133 2.77 -7.61 30.98
N SER A 134 2.30 -6.36 30.97
CA SER A 134 2.06 -5.63 32.21
C SER A 134 0.93 -6.25 33.04
N GLU A 135 -0.14 -6.73 32.40
CA GLU A 135 -1.21 -7.50 33.05
C GLU A 135 -0.66 -8.77 33.71
N ASN A 136 0.20 -9.53 33.01
CA ASN A 136 0.82 -10.74 33.55
C ASN A 136 1.69 -10.45 34.78
N ILE A 137 2.46 -9.36 34.75
CA ILE A 137 3.26 -8.92 35.91
C ILE A 137 2.35 -8.62 37.11
N ILE A 138 1.21 -7.95 36.88
CA ILE A 138 0.23 -7.64 37.94
C ILE A 138 -0.42 -8.93 38.47
N ASN A 139 -0.86 -9.81 37.58
CA ASN A 139 -1.49 -11.07 37.95
C ASN A 139 -0.55 -11.93 38.78
N ARG A 140 0.73 -12.04 38.39
CA ARG A 140 1.76 -12.74 39.16
C ARG A 140 1.91 -12.14 40.57
N LYS A 141 1.99 -10.81 40.71
CA LYS A 141 2.07 -10.14 42.03
C LYS A 141 0.84 -10.42 42.89
N ALA A 142 -0.32 -10.61 42.26
CA ALA A 142 -1.57 -10.96 42.93
C ALA A 142 -1.79 -12.48 43.08
N ALA A 143 -0.81 -13.32 42.74
CA ALA A 143 -0.92 -14.78 42.71
C ALA A 143 -2.11 -15.29 41.87
N ARG A 144 -2.39 -14.60 40.75
CA ARG A 144 -3.38 -14.98 39.75
C ARG A 144 -2.70 -15.57 38.52
N ASP A 145 -3.47 -16.36 37.77
CA ASP A 145 -3.00 -16.95 36.52
C ASP A 145 -2.62 -15.87 35.50
N THR A 146 -1.53 -16.14 34.78
CA THR A 146 -1.07 -15.33 33.64
C THR A 146 -1.78 -15.79 32.37
N LYS A 147 -1.86 -14.91 31.39
CA LYS A 147 -2.40 -15.22 30.06
C LYS A 147 -1.26 -15.37 29.05
N PRO A 148 -1.45 -16.14 27.97
CA PRO A 148 -0.53 -16.14 26.85
C PRO A 148 -0.30 -14.72 26.33
N ILE A 149 0.94 -14.43 25.96
CA ILE A 149 1.28 -13.16 25.31
C ILE A 149 1.42 -13.41 23.81
N PRO A 150 0.66 -12.67 22.99
CA PRO A 150 0.77 -12.80 21.54
C PRO A 150 2.15 -12.31 21.07
N PHE A 151 2.59 -12.88 19.97
CA PHE A 151 3.81 -12.47 19.27
C PHE A 151 3.72 -11.02 18.78
N VAL A 152 4.87 -10.43 18.44
CA VAL A 152 4.95 -9.02 18.02
C VAL A 152 4.24 -8.72 16.70
N ASN A 153 3.89 -9.76 15.95
CA ASN A 153 3.05 -9.70 14.76
C ASN A 153 1.54 -9.79 15.07
N GLY A 154 1.16 -9.91 16.35
CA GLY A 154 -0.22 -9.99 16.81
C GLY A 154 -0.82 -11.40 16.77
N GLN A 155 -0.08 -12.41 16.29
CA GLN A 155 -0.53 -13.80 16.29
C GLN A 155 -0.33 -14.44 17.67
N GLU A 156 -1.25 -15.33 18.03
CA GLU A 156 -1.04 -16.19 19.19
C GLU A 156 0.07 -17.22 18.90
N PRO A 157 0.81 -17.68 19.92
CA PRO A 157 1.78 -18.75 19.75
C PRO A 157 1.13 -19.97 19.07
N PRO A 158 1.80 -20.62 18.10
CA PRO A 158 1.29 -21.83 17.45
C PRO A 158 0.88 -22.89 18.47
N ALA A 159 -0.17 -23.67 18.17
CA ALA A 159 -0.67 -24.72 19.06
C ALA A 159 0.35 -25.83 19.38
N GLU A 160 1.40 -25.94 18.56
CA GLU A 160 2.52 -26.86 18.76
C GLU A 160 3.51 -26.39 19.83
N LEU A 161 3.49 -25.10 20.20
CA LEU A 161 4.30 -24.56 21.28
C LEU A 161 3.59 -24.72 22.63
N PRO A 162 4.32 -25.11 23.68
CA PRO A 162 3.76 -25.20 25.02
C PRO A 162 3.40 -23.82 25.54
N GLU A 163 2.22 -23.67 26.13
CA GLU A 163 1.74 -22.42 26.70
C GLU A 163 2.61 -21.99 27.89
N LEU A 164 3.06 -20.72 27.91
CA LEU A 164 3.94 -20.19 28.96
C LEU A 164 3.12 -19.52 30.07
N LYS A 165 2.88 -20.23 31.18
CA LYS A 165 2.16 -19.68 32.36
C LYS A 165 3.11 -19.33 33.50
N THR A 166 4.19 -20.08 33.62
CA THR A 166 5.13 -20.04 34.74
C THR A 166 6.57 -19.99 34.23
N ILE A 167 7.49 -19.58 35.11
CA ILE A 167 8.93 -19.62 34.81
C ILE A 167 9.37 -21.07 34.52
N SER A 168 8.77 -22.06 35.18
CA SER A 168 9.09 -23.47 34.94
C SER A 168 8.74 -23.90 33.51
N ASP A 169 7.67 -23.37 32.93
CA ASP A 169 7.30 -23.68 31.55
C ASP A 169 8.37 -23.19 30.59
N VAL A 170 8.94 -22.01 30.85
CA VAL A 170 10.07 -21.47 30.07
C VAL A 170 11.34 -22.30 30.27
N ASP A 171 11.58 -22.80 31.50
CA ASP A 171 12.77 -23.60 31.78
C ASP A 171 12.74 -24.98 31.11
N ASN A 172 11.54 -25.51 30.87
CA ASN A 172 11.31 -26.80 30.21
C ASN A 172 11.29 -26.71 28.68
N LEU A 173 11.45 -25.52 28.09
CA LEU A 173 11.51 -25.36 26.64
C LEU A 173 12.76 -26.02 26.05
N ASN A 174 12.56 -26.75 24.96
CA ASN A 174 13.67 -27.27 24.17
C ASN A 174 14.32 -26.17 23.30
N PRO A 175 15.52 -26.40 22.75
CA PRO A 175 16.24 -25.37 21.98
C PRO A 175 15.46 -24.83 20.78
N GLN A 176 14.70 -25.68 20.08
CA GLN A 176 13.91 -25.28 18.93
C GLN A 176 12.75 -24.37 19.34
N GLN A 177 12.05 -24.72 20.43
CA GLN A 177 10.97 -23.90 20.98
C GLN A 177 11.48 -22.54 21.48
N LEU A 178 12.67 -22.50 22.10
CA LEU A 178 13.32 -21.25 22.51
C LEU A 178 13.55 -20.31 21.31
N LYS A 179 14.01 -20.86 20.18
CA LYS A 179 14.19 -20.10 18.93
C LYS A 179 12.87 -19.55 18.39
N THR A 180 11.84 -20.39 18.31
CA THR A 180 10.52 -19.96 17.83
C THR A 180 9.90 -18.87 18.72
N TYR A 181 9.99 -19.02 20.04
CA TYR A 181 9.53 -17.98 20.97
C TYR A 181 10.36 -16.69 20.85
N ALA A 182 11.67 -16.81 20.62
CA ALA A 182 12.54 -15.66 20.43
C ALA A 182 12.20 -14.84 19.20
N GLU A 183 11.95 -15.53 18.08
CA GLU A 183 11.51 -14.92 16.83
C GLU A 183 10.13 -14.30 16.97
N GLY A 184 9.19 -15.03 17.58
CA GLY A 184 7.83 -14.57 17.84
C GLY A 184 7.76 -13.31 18.71
N TYR A 185 8.62 -13.19 19.72
CA TYR A 185 8.74 -11.99 20.55
C TYR A 185 9.66 -10.91 19.95
N GLY A 186 10.26 -11.16 18.79
CA GLY A 186 10.96 -10.16 18.00
C GLY A 186 12.27 -9.65 18.60
N PHE A 187 12.91 -10.42 19.48
CA PHE A 187 14.23 -10.06 20.00
C PHE A 187 15.34 -10.77 19.22
N LYS A 188 16.46 -10.06 19.04
CA LYS A 188 17.65 -10.61 18.38
C LYS A 188 18.36 -11.57 19.34
N TYR A 189 18.79 -12.70 18.81
CA TYR A 189 19.64 -13.66 19.49
C TYR A 189 20.73 -14.16 18.54
N ASP A 190 21.86 -14.57 19.12
CA ASP A 190 22.94 -15.27 18.41
C ASP A 190 22.65 -16.78 18.50
N GLU A 191 22.96 -17.54 17.47
CA GLU A 191 22.86 -19.01 17.53
C GLU A 191 23.79 -19.59 18.61
N ASN A 192 24.87 -18.89 18.96
CA ASN A 192 25.76 -19.27 20.04
C ASN A 192 25.35 -18.67 21.40
N GLU A 193 24.21 -17.97 21.48
CA GLU A 193 23.74 -17.38 22.73
C GLU A 193 23.37 -18.49 23.73
N PRO A 194 23.85 -18.43 24.99
CA PRO A 194 23.51 -19.44 25.99
C PRO A 194 22.00 -19.55 26.18
N GLN A 195 21.47 -20.77 26.23
CA GLN A 195 20.03 -21.03 26.43
C GLN A 195 19.49 -20.33 27.68
N LYS A 196 20.30 -20.23 28.74
CA LYS A 196 19.96 -19.49 29.97
C LYS A 196 19.63 -18.01 29.71
N SER A 197 20.34 -17.37 28.78
CA SER A 197 20.09 -15.98 28.38
C SER A 197 18.78 -15.88 27.59
N LEU A 198 18.54 -16.79 26.65
CA LEU A 198 17.30 -16.88 25.87
C LEU A 198 16.08 -17.10 26.78
N LYS A 199 16.14 -18.08 27.69
CA LYS A 199 15.08 -18.36 28.68
C LYS A 199 14.75 -17.12 29.52
N ARG A 200 15.76 -16.35 29.91
CA ARG A 200 15.58 -15.09 30.65
C ARG A 200 14.88 -14.02 29.79
N LYS A 201 15.30 -13.83 28.54
CA LYS A 201 14.65 -12.88 27.60
C LYS A 201 13.18 -13.24 27.33
N ILE A 202 12.90 -14.52 27.12
CA ILE A 202 11.53 -15.04 26.93
C ILE A 202 10.69 -14.78 28.17
N SER A 203 11.20 -15.15 29.35
CA SER A 203 10.47 -14.98 30.59
C SER A 203 10.19 -13.51 30.92
N ASP A 204 11.14 -12.62 30.64
CA ASP A 204 10.94 -11.17 30.79
C ASP A 204 9.86 -10.66 29.82
N SER A 205 9.94 -11.06 28.55
CA SER A 205 8.96 -10.70 27.51
C SER A 205 7.56 -11.22 27.86
N ALA A 206 7.48 -12.41 28.46
CA ALA A 206 6.25 -13.04 28.91
C ALA A 206 5.68 -12.45 30.22
N GLY A 207 6.38 -11.48 30.84
CA GLY A 207 5.96 -10.91 32.13
C GLY A 207 6.07 -11.90 33.29
N LEU A 208 6.86 -12.95 33.12
CA LEU A 208 7.06 -14.02 34.10
C LEU A 208 8.24 -13.76 35.04
N ILE A 209 9.04 -12.71 34.81
CA ILE A 209 10.10 -12.29 35.74
C ILE A 209 9.76 -10.90 36.28
N THR A 210 9.91 -10.73 37.60
CA THR A 210 9.93 -9.43 38.26
C THR A 210 11.35 -9.07 38.69
N ALA A 211 11.58 -7.81 39.08
CA ALA A 211 12.88 -7.36 39.57
C ALA A 211 13.40 -8.17 40.79
N HIS A 212 12.52 -8.83 41.54
CA HIS A 212 12.89 -9.68 42.67
C HIS A 212 13.26 -11.11 42.25
N ASP A 213 12.92 -11.52 41.04
CA ASP A 213 13.18 -12.86 40.49
C ASP A 213 14.55 -12.98 39.80
N THR A 214 15.40 -11.95 39.87
CA THR A 214 16.76 -11.98 39.30
C THR A 214 17.64 -13.09 39.85
N ILE A 215 17.24 -13.70 40.97
CA ILE A 215 17.90 -14.81 41.65
C ILE A 215 17.53 -16.17 41.03
N PHE A 216 16.47 -16.25 40.21
CA PHE A 216 16.08 -17.51 39.57
C PHE A 216 17.16 -18.00 38.61
N ASN A 217 17.68 -19.18 38.90
CA ASN A 217 18.67 -19.87 38.09
C ASN A 217 17.96 -20.86 37.17
N PHE A 218 17.69 -20.42 35.94
CA PHE A 218 17.30 -21.34 34.86
C PHE A 218 18.31 -22.48 34.75
N SER A 219 17.80 -23.68 34.50
CA SER A 219 18.65 -24.82 34.18
C SER A 219 19.49 -24.49 32.96
N GLY A 220 20.81 -24.56 33.13
CA GLY A 220 21.73 -24.61 32.02
C GLY A 220 21.59 -26.00 31.43
N GLY A 221 20.88 -26.13 30.32
CA GLY A 221 21.17 -27.25 29.44
C GLY A 221 22.64 -27.12 29.08
N ASP A 222 23.46 -28.10 29.45
CA ASP A 222 24.77 -28.26 28.83
C ASP A 222 24.59 -28.22 27.29
N GLU A 223 25.64 -27.79 26.61
CA GLU A 223 25.76 -27.74 25.14
C GLU A 223 25.38 -26.39 24.50
N THR A 224 26.45 -25.66 24.15
CA THR A 224 26.51 -24.83 22.95
C THR A 224 25.77 -25.49 21.79
N LEU A 225 25.08 -24.71 20.95
CA LEU A 225 24.38 -25.17 19.74
C LEU A 225 25.31 -25.72 18.62
N GLN A 226 26.53 -26.12 18.98
CA GLN A 226 27.45 -26.89 18.16
C GLN A 226 27.74 -28.18 18.91
N ASP A 227 27.13 -29.28 18.47
CA ASP A 227 27.81 -30.59 18.33
C ASP A 227 26.79 -31.67 17.95
N ALA A 228 26.43 -31.68 16.67
CA ALA A 228 25.96 -32.87 16.00
C ALA A 228 26.53 -32.87 14.58
N GLU A 229 27.84 -33.04 14.44
CA GLU A 229 28.46 -33.85 13.37
C GLU A 229 29.99 -33.85 13.47
N ASN A 230 30.55 -35.06 13.35
CA ASN A 230 31.96 -35.41 13.11
C ASN A 230 32.92 -35.46 14.30
N GLN A 231 32.83 -36.60 15.01
CA GLN A 231 34.02 -37.28 15.51
C GLN A 231 34.92 -37.73 14.33
N THR A 232 36.07 -37.10 14.15
CA THR A 232 37.27 -37.80 13.67
C THR A 232 38.50 -37.34 14.42
N SER A 233 39.04 -38.29 15.19
CA SER A 233 40.33 -38.31 15.85
C SER A 233 41.48 -37.76 15.01
N THR A 234 42.34 -36.92 15.61
CA THR A 234 43.78 -37.21 15.74
C THR A 234 44.49 -36.21 16.67
N PRO A 235 45.47 -36.66 17.47
CA PRO A 235 46.24 -35.81 18.36
C PRO A 235 47.48 -35.27 17.65
N ASN A 236 47.89 -34.03 17.93
CA ASN A 236 49.25 -33.62 17.61
C ASN A 236 49.89 -32.70 18.63
N GLN A 237 51.14 -33.04 18.88
CA GLN A 237 52.02 -32.57 19.93
C GLN A 237 52.64 -31.19 19.60
N ARG A 238 52.93 -30.44 20.68
CA ARG A 238 54.21 -29.75 20.96
C ARG A 238 54.63 -28.59 20.05
N ALA A 239 54.73 -27.39 20.65
CA ALA A 239 56.00 -26.69 20.86
C ALA A 239 55.80 -25.43 21.71
N GLY A 240 56.50 -25.38 22.85
CA GLY A 240 56.58 -24.18 23.68
C GLY A 240 57.44 -23.08 23.05
N ARG A 241 57.18 -21.83 23.45
CA ARG A 241 58.20 -20.79 23.37
C ARG A 241 58.03 -19.78 24.51
N ILE A 242 58.83 -20.00 25.53
CA ILE A 242 59.18 -19.04 26.58
C ILE A 242 59.94 -17.87 25.94
N ARG A 243 59.50 -16.63 26.19
CA ARG A 243 60.33 -15.41 26.18
C ARG A 243 59.80 -14.52 27.31
N SER A 244 60.42 -14.56 28.48
CA SER A 244 61.54 -13.71 28.91
C SER A 244 61.11 -12.25 29.15
N ARG A 245 60.97 -11.94 30.45
CA ARG A 245 60.84 -10.60 31.04
C ARG A 245 62.09 -9.77 30.74
N ARG A 246 61.90 -8.47 30.51
CA ARG A 246 62.92 -7.44 30.74
C ARG A 246 62.34 -6.34 31.63
N TYR A 247 63.10 -6.11 32.70
CA TYR A 247 63.06 -5.05 33.72
C TYR A 247 61.90 -5.07 34.70
#